data_AF-A0A1H5C108-F1
#
_entry.id   AF-A0A1H5C108-F1
#
_cell.length_a   1.000
_cell.length_b   1.000
_cell.length_c   1.000
_cell.angle_alpha   90.00
_cell.angle_beta   90.00
_cell.angle_gamma   90.00
#
_symmetry.space_group_name_H-M   'P 1'
#
loop_
_entity.id
_entity.type
_entity.pdbx_description
1 polymer ?
#
loop_
_entity_poly.entity_id
_entity_poly.type
_entity_poly.pdbx_seq_one_letter_code
_entity_poly.pdbx_strand_id
1 'polypeptide(L)' 'MSDFDEREFEQVAKATVEQTLQRVMDRLQRECKGKSVEETKRRVAQAWEDATDAAITDPELTTYAQKLAAGSRVIIRLT' A
#
# COMPACT_ATOMS: atom_id res chain seq x y z
N MET A 1 16.37 -27.77 -8.37
CA MET A 1 16.03 -26.34 -8.27
C MET A 1 16.72 -25.84 -7.02
N SER A 2 17.69 -24.96 -7.18
CA SER A 2 18.54 -24.47 -6.08
C SER A 2 17.82 -23.35 -5.33
N ASP A 3 18.18 -23.17 -4.06
CA ASP A 3 17.87 -22.02 -3.17
C ASP A 3 17.97 -20.63 -3.85
N PHE A 4 18.71 -20.55 -4.95
CA PHE A 4 18.90 -19.36 -5.78
C PHE A 4 17.65 -18.97 -6.59
N ASP A 5 16.88 -19.93 -7.11
CA ASP A 5 15.63 -19.65 -7.85
C ASP A 5 14.54 -19.11 -6.91
N GLU A 6 14.49 -19.59 -5.66
CA GLU A 6 13.47 -19.19 -4.69
C GLU A 6 13.65 -17.74 -4.23
N ARG A 7 14.89 -17.32 -3.93
CA ARG A 7 15.16 -15.92 -3.53
C ARG A 7 14.98 -14.91 -4.64
N GLU A 8 15.35 -15.27 -5.88
CA GLU A 8 15.12 -14.39 -7.04
C GLU A 8 13.62 -14.22 -7.29
N PHE A 9 12.84 -15.30 -7.18
CA PHE A 9 11.39 -15.25 -7.29
C PHE A 9 10.74 -14.41 -6.19
N GLU A 10 11.20 -14.55 -4.94
CA GLU A 10 10.70 -13.78 -3.80
C GLU A 10 10.97 -12.28 -3.95
N GLN A 11 12.16 -11.90 -4.45
CA GLN A 11 12.51 -10.51 -4.72
C GLN A 11 11.66 -9.92 -5.86
N VAL A 12 11.40 -10.67 -6.92
CA VAL A 12 10.54 -10.24 -8.03
C VAL A 12 9.08 -10.09 -7.58
N ALA A 13 8.58 -11.03 -6.78
CA ALA A 13 7.24 -10.95 -6.21
C ALA A 13 7.09 -9.72 -5.33
N LYS A 14 8.05 -9.47 -4.44
CA LYS A 14 8.09 -8.30 -3.56
C LYS A 14 8.10 -6.98 -4.35
N ALA A 15 8.98 -6.85 -5.34
CA ALA A 15 9.03 -5.66 -6.20
C ALA A 15 7.71 -5.43 -6.97
N THR A 16 7.03 -6.51 -7.37
CA THR A 16 5.72 -6.43 -8.04
C THR A 16 4.63 -5.93 -7.09
N VAL A 17 4.60 -6.44 -5.87
CA VAL A 17 3.66 -5.98 -4.82
C VAL A 17 3.93 -4.52 -4.47
N GLU A 18 5.19 -4.13 -4.29
CA GLU A 18 5.59 -2.74 -4.03
C GLU A 18 5.09 -1.78 -5.11
N GLN A 19 5.30 -2.11 -6.38
CA GLN A 19 4.83 -1.28 -7.50
C GLN A 19 3.30 -1.20 -7.57
N THR A 20 2.62 -2.32 -7.27
CA THR A 20 1.16 -2.39 -7.26
C THR A 20 0.58 -1.51 -6.15
N LEU A 21 1.08 -1.67 -4.91
CA LEU A 21 0.71 -0.84 -3.78
C LEU A 21 1.02 0.64 -4.02
N GLN A 22 2.18 0.95 -4.61
CA GLN A 22 2.55 2.33 -4.92
C GLN A 22 1.54 2.98 -5.87
N ARG A 23 1.10 2.26 -6.92
CA ARG A 23 0.07 2.75 -7.86
C ARG A 23 -1.29 2.94 -7.18
N VAL A 24 -1.68 1.99 -6.33
CA VAL A 24 -2.91 2.07 -5.54
C VAL A 24 -2.89 3.30 -4.63
N MET A 25 -1.79 3.53 -3.92
CA MET A 25 -1.62 4.67 -3.02
C MET A 25 -1.61 6.01 -3.76
N ASP A 26 -0.93 6.09 -4.91
CA ASP A 26 -0.94 7.29 -5.78
C ASP A 26 -2.35 7.59 -6.30
N ARG A 27 -3.15 6.55 -6.60
CA ARG A 27 -4.56 6.70 -6.99
C ARG A 27 -5.41 7.18 -5.82
N LEU A 28 -5.28 6.55 -4.65
CA LEU A 28 -5.99 6.95 -3.43
C LEU A 28 -5.63 8.37 -3.01
N GLN A 29 -4.39 8.81 -3.20
CA GLN A 29 -3.98 10.19 -2.92
C GLN A 29 -4.80 11.21 -3.71
N ARG A 30 -5.13 10.92 -4.97
CA ARG A 30 -5.95 11.79 -5.81
C ARG A 30 -7.43 11.72 -5.45
N GLU A 31 -7.92 10.53 -5.13
CA GLU A 31 -9.35 10.30 -4.82
C GLU A 31 -9.75 10.70 -3.40
N CYS A 32 -8.83 10.62 -2.44
CA CYS A 32 -9.07 10.89 -1.02
C CYS A 32 -8.60 12.27 -0.57
N LYS A 33 -7.92 13.04 -1.42
CA LYS A 33 -7.54 14.42 -1.11
C LYS A 33 -8.76 15.25 -0.72
N GLY A 34 -8.74 15.82 0.49
CA GLY A 34 -9.84 16.63 1.01
C GLY A 34 -11.00 15.82 1.60
N LYS A 35 -10.90 14.49 1.66
CA LYS A 35 -11.85 13.63 2.38
C LYS A 35 -11.46 13.44 3.84
N SER A 36 -12.40 12.97 4.65
CA SER A 36 -12.13 12.61 6.05
C SER A 36 -11.14 11.45 6.16
N VAL A 37 -10.35 11.45 7.23
CA VAL A 37 -9.37 10.39 7.53
C VAL A 37 -10.06 9.03 7.66
N GLU A 38 -11.24 8.95 8.27
CA GLU A 38 -11.98 7.68 8.42
C GLU A 38 -12.46 7.09 7.08
N GLU A 39 -12.93 7.94 6.16
CA GLU A 39 -13.26 7.46 4.81
C GLU A 39 -12.00 6.98 4.07
N THR A 40 -10.91 7.73 4.22
CA THR A 40 -9.63 7.36 3.62
C THR A 40 -9.10 6.06 4.19
N LYS A 41 -9.20 5.82 5.51
CA LYS A 41 -8.83 4.56 6.16
C LYS A 41 -9.57 3.38 5.54
N ARG A 42 -10.90 3.45 5.42
CA ARG A 42 -11.69 2.35 4.84
C ARG A 42 -11.23 2.02 3.41
N ARG A 43 -10.93 3.04 2.61
CA ARG A 43 -10.43 2.84 1.24
C ARG A 43 -9.01 2.29 1.18
N VAL A 44 -8.11 2.76 2.03
CA VAL A 44 -6.74 2.27 2.12
C VAL A 44 -6.73 0.82 2.58
N ALA A 45 -7.50 0.46 3.61
CA ALA A 45 -7.59 -0.91 4.11
C ALA A 45 -8.07 -1.87 3.02
N GLN A 46 -9.16 -1.53 2.32
CA GLN A 46 -9.70 -2.35 1.24
C GLN A 46 -8.70 -2.53 0.10
N ALA A 47 -8.04 -1.45 -0.32
CA ALA A 47 -7.12 -1.51 -1.46
C ALA A 47 -5.78 -2.17 -1.10
N TRP A 48 -5.40 -2.15 0.18
CA TRP A 48 -4.23 -2.88 0.67
C TRP A 48 -4.49 -4.39 0.70
N GLU A 49 -5.65 -4.80 1.24
CA GLU A 49 -6.08 -6.19 1.27
C GLU A 49 -6.19 -6.76 -0.16
N ASP A 50 -6.79 -6.01 -1.09
CA ASP A 50 -6.89 -6.39 -2.51
C ASP A 50 -5.51 -6.56 -3.19
N ALA A 51 -4.51 -5.77 -2.79
CA ALA A 51 -3.17 -5.80 -3.40
C ALA A 51 -2.20 -6.79 -2.76
N THR A 52 -2.39 -7.15 -1.50
CA THR A 52 -1.43 -7.96 -0.72
C THR A 52 -2.02 -9.26 -0.16
N ASP A 53 -3.33 -9.44 -0.29
CA ASP A 53 -4.10 -10.49 0.40
C ASP A 53 -3.94 -10.43 1.94
N ALA A 54 -3.46 -9.30 2.47
CA ALA A 54 -3.15 -9.11 3.88
C ALA A 54 -3.82 -7.86 4.43
N ALA A 55 -4.20 -7.91 5.71
CA ALA A 55 -4.70 -6.74 6.41
C ALA A 55 -3.54 -5.82 6.79
N ILE A 56 -3.66 -4.53 6.45
CA ILE A 56 -2.78 -3.49 6.98
C ILE A 56 -3.07 -3.26 8.46
N THR A 57 -2.01 -3.17 9.27
CA THR A 57 -2.15 -2.95 10.72
C THR A 57 -2.34 -1.47 11.05
N ASP A 58 -3.08 -1.19 12.13
CA ASP A 58 -2.97 0.09 12.83
C ASP A 58 -1.72 0.04 13.74
N PRO A 59 -0.81 1.04 13.70
CA PRO A 59 -1.04 2.44 13.32
C PRO A 59 -0.65 2.85 11.89
N GLU A 60 -0.15 1.94 11.05
CA GLU A 60 0.27 2.29 9.68
C GLU A 60 -0.90 2.77 8.82
N LEU A 61 -2.04 2.07 8.90
CA LEU A 61 -3.27 2.45 8.21
C LEU A 61 -3.70 3.89 8.54
N THR A 62 -3.69 4.25 9.82
CA THR A 62 -3.98 5.61 10.27
C THR A 62 -3.02 6.63 9.66
N THR A 63 -1.73 6.33 9.67
CA THR A 63 -0.70 7.23 9.14
C THR A 63 -0.87 7.46 7.64
N TYR A 64 -1.09 6.40 6.87
CA TYR A 64 -1.33 6.51 5.43
C TYR A 64 -2.62 7.28 5.13
N ALA A 65 -3.70 6.98 5.85
CA ALA A 65 -4.96 7.68 5.67
C ALA A 65 -4.85 9.19 5.95
N GLN A 66 -4.14 9.59 7.00
CA GLN A 66 -3.88 11.01 7.29
C GLN A 66 -3.08 11.70 6.18
N LYS A 67 -2.00 11.05 5.72
CA LYS A 67 -1.17 11.59 4.63
C LYS A 67 -1.97 11.74 3.34
N LEU A 68 -2.74 10.72 2.96
CA LEU A 68 -3.54 10.72 1.74
C LEU A 68 -4.70 11.74 1.81
N ALA A 69 -5.38 11.85 2.96
CA ALA A 69 -6.41 12.87 3.17
C ALA A 69 -5.85 14.30 3.06
N ALA A 70 -4.64 14.52 3.56
CA ALA A 70 -3.89 15.77 3.39
C ALA A 70 -3.36 15.99 1.96
N GLY A 71 -3.53 15.02 1.06
CA GLY A 71 -3.01 15.05 -0.31
C GLY A 71 -1.51 14.81 -0.41
N SER A 72 -0.87 14.31 0.64
CA SER A 72 0.54 13.91 0.65
C SER A 72 0.72 12.53 0.01
N ARG A 73 1.79 12.38 -0.77
CA ARG A 73 2.15 11.11 -1.39
C ARG A 73 2.76 10.16 -0.36
N VAL A 74 2.31 8.90 -0.35
CA VAL A 74 2.89 7.82 0.45
C VAL A 74 3.80 6.99 -0.45
N ILE A 75 5.03 6.73 0.01
CA ILE A 75 5.98 5.85 -0.69
C ILE A 75 5.95 4.49 0.03
N ILE A 76 5.62 3.44 -0.71
CA ILE A 76 5.62 2.08 -0.20
C ILE A 76 6.98 1.46 -0.49
N ARG A 77 7.58 0.89 0.55
CA ARG A 77 8.76 0.05 0.47
C ARG A 77 8.54 -1.15 1.38
N LEU A 78 8.53 -2.34 0.80
CA LEU A 78 8.53 -3.56 1.58
C LEU A 78 9.99 -3.82 1.97
N THR A 79 10.28 -3.90 3.27
CA THR A 79 11.64 -4.21 3.76
C THR A 79 11.92 -5.69 3.78
#